data_AF-A0A7Z2ZD87-F1
#
_entry.id   AF-A0A7Z2ZD87-F1
#
_cell.length_a   1.000
_cell.length_b   1.000
_cell.length_c   1.000
_cell.angle_alpha   90.00
_cell.angle_beta   90.00
_cell.angle_gamma   90.00
#
_symmetry.space_group_name_H-M   'P 1'
#
loop_
_entity.id
_entity.type
_entity.pdbx_description
1 polymer ?
#
loop_
_entity_poly.entity_id
_entity_poly.type
_entity_poly.pdbx_seq_one_letter_code
_entity_poly.pdbx_strand_id
1 'polypeptide(L)'
;MNKLNALLIAGLLFPAISFASDPKPPSEAEIQAAAIAVTKNYANAVACTEDEYGIWSFLTLQPWTDYYAREDAEFAVIWSGDVGCAGGSGTVGVNLAIVKVGAGNSYYVDARDSSPPAEFEFYSRSFESVVANTSDVIVLEAFEHGRDDANCCPSLRVRYTLKRDENRDWKLHQRQEI
;
A
#
# COMPACT_ATOMS: atom_id res chain seq x y z
N MET A 1 -29.58 58.29 56.90
CA MET A 1 -29.20 56.89 57.19
C MET A 1 -29.41 56.04 55.93
N ASN A 2 -28.40 55.24 55.62
CA ASN A 2 -28.39 54.04 54.77
C ASN A 2 -28.59 54.21 53.25
N LYS A 3 -27.47 54.28 52.52
CA LYS A 3 -27.38 53.77 51.14
C LYS A 3 -26.65 52.42 51.18
N LEU A 4 -27.38 51.36 50.80
CA LEU A 4 -26.83 50.03 50.53
C LEU A 4 -25.87 50.11 49.35
N ASN A 5 -24.62 49.67 49.54
CA ASN A 5 -23.71 49.36 48.44
C ASN A 5 -23.98 47.92 47.99
N ALA A 6 -24.53 47.77 46.78
CA ALA A 6 -24.65 46.48 46.12
C ALA A 6 -23.27 46.06 45.60
N LEU A 7 -22.79 44.91 46.08
CA LEU A 7 -21.56 44.26 45.62
C LEU A 7 -21.88 43.53 44.31
N LEU A 8 -21.33 44.01 43.18
CA LEU A 8 -21.37 43.30 41.89
C LEU A 8 -20.22 42.27 41.86
N ILE A 9 -20.55 41.00 42.01
CA ILE A 9 -19.63 39.88 41.75
C ILE A 9 -19.65 39.65 40.24
N ALA A 10 -18.65 40.17 39.53
CA ALA A 10 -18.41 39.87 38.13
C ALA A 10 -17.85 38.44 38.01
N GLY A 11 -18.72 37.48 37.69
CA GLY A 11 -18.32 36.11 37.38
C GLY A 11 -17.53 36.06 36.07
N LEU A 12 -16.22 35.82 36.16
CA LEU A 12 -15.37 35.49 35.03
C LEU A 12 -15.80 34.12 34.46
N LEU A 13 -16.58 34.17 33.38
CA LEU A 13 -16.84 33.04 32.50
C LEU A 13 -15.51 32.67 31.82
N PHE A 14 -14.82 31.65 32.34
CA PHE A 14 -13.76 30.97 31.60
C PHE A 14 -14.43 30.15 30.48
N PRO A 15 -14.22 30.46 29.19
CA PRO A 15 -14.66 29.59 28.12
C PRO A 15 -13.92 28.26 28.27
N ALA A 16 -14.67 27.17 28.36
CA ALA A 16 -14.10 25.83 28.28
C ALA A 16 -13.36 25.73 26.94
N ILE A 17 -12.03 25.62 26.99
CA ILE A 17 -11.21 25.33 25.83
C ILE A 17 -11.53 23.88 25.46
N SER A 18 -12.41 23.70 24.48
CA SER A 18 -12.60 22.40 23.85
C SER A 18 -11.32 22.06 23.11
N PHE A 19 -10.55 21.12 23.64
CA PHE A 19 -9.50 20.47 22.88
C PHE A 19 -10.18 19.72 21.73
N ALA A 20 -9.99 20.20 20.50
CA ALA A 20 -10.39 19.45 19.32
C ALA A 20 -9.63 18.12 19.35
N SER A 21 -10.36 17.01 19.38
CA SER A 21 -9.76 15.69 19.23
C SER A 21 -9.18 15.59 17.82
N ASP A 22 -7.95 15.09 17.70
CA ASP A 22 -7.34 14.83 16.40
C ASP A 22 -8.28 13.94 15.56
N PRO A 23 -8.40 14.20 14.25
CA PRO A 23 -9.23 13.38 13.38
C PRO A 23 -8.73 11.94 13.43
N LYS A 24 -9.66 11.01 13.68
CA LYS A 24 -9.37 9.58 13.70
C LYS A 24 -8.83 9.15 12.32
N PRO A 25 -7.80 8.29 12.25
CA PRO A 25 -7.36 7.69 11.00
C PRO A 25 -8.52 6.95 10.29
N PRO A 26 -8.49 6.89 8.95
CA PRO A 26 -9.43 6.07 8.19
C PRO A 26 -9.31 4.58 8.57
N SER A 27 -10.36 3.81 8.27
CA SER A 27 -10.29 2.36 8.38
C SER A 27 -9.37 1.75 7.32
N GLU A 28 -8.85 0.55 7.58
CA GLU A 28 -7.99 -0.16 6.63
C GLU A 28 -8.69 -0.43 5.29
N ALA A 29 -10.01 -0.68 5.31
CA ALA A 29 -10.79 -0.84 4.09
C ALA A 29 -10.85 0.44 3.24
N GLU A 30 -10.96 1.61 3.87
CA GLU A 30 -10.95 2.91 3.18
C GLU A 30 -9.55 3.20 2.60
N ILE A 31 -8.50 2.91 3.37
CA ILE A 31 -7.10 3.03 2.92
C ILE A 31 -6.86 2.11 1.72
N GLN A 32 -7.25 0.84 1.82
CA GLN A 32 -7.11 -0.15 0.75
C GLN A 32 -7.81 0.31 -0.53
N ALA A 33 -9.07 0.77 -0.44
CA ALA A 33 -9.81 1.24 -1.58
C ALA A 33 -9.12 2.45 -2.26
N ALA A 34 -8.65 3.41 -1.47
CA ALA A 34 -7.93 4.58 -1.98
C ALA A 34 -6.57 4.20 -2.60
N ALA A 35 -5.81 3.32 -1.95
CA ALA A 35 -4.51 2.86 -2.42
C ALA A 35 -4.62 2.10 -3.75
N ILE A 36 -5.60 1.21 -3.88
CA ILE A 36 -5.86 0.51 -5.15
C ILE A 36 -6.29 1.51 -6.22
N ALA A 37 -7.14 2.50 -5.91
CA ALA A 37 -7.58 3.49 -6.88
C ALA A 37 -6.42 4.34 -7.45
N VAL A 38 -5.51 4.83 -6.60
CA VAL A 38 -4.36 5.60 -7.09
C VAL A 38 -3.34 4.72 -7.81
N THR A 39 -3.21 3.46 -7.39
CA THR A 39 -2.35 2.49 -8.09
C THR A 39 -2.89 2.17 -9.48
N LYS A 40 -4.20 2.03 -9.67
CA LYS A 40 -4.81 1.87 -11.00
C LYS A 40 -4.47 3.03 -11.94
N ASN A 41 -4.59 4.26 -11.45
CA ASN A 41 -4.23 5.44 -12.24
C ASN A 41 -2.75 5.43 -12.64
N TYR A 42 -1.86 5.06 -11.71
CA TYR A 42 -0.44 4.94 -11.97
C TYR A 42 -0.14 3.81 -12.98
N ALA A 43 -0.69 2.62 -12.76
CA ALA A 43 -0.52 1.45 -13.62
C ALA A 43 -0.96 1.76 -15.06
N ASN A 44 -2.11 2.41 -15.25
CA ASN A 44 -2.61 2.84 -16.55
C ASN A 44 -1.72 3.88 -17.26
N ALA A 45 -0.86 4.59 -16.51
CA ALA A 45 0.07 5.55 -17.08
C ALA A 45 1.39 4.91 -17.54
N VAL A 46 1.76 3.74 -16.99
CA VAL A 46 3.06 3.10 -17.23
C VAL A 46 2.97 1.73 -17.91
N ALA A 47 1.78 1.13 -17.94
CA ALA A 47 1.56 -0.21 -18.43
C ALA A 47 0.25 -0.35 -19.19
N CYS A 48 0.18 -1.40 -20.01
CA CYS A 48 -1.06 -1.92 -20.52
C CYS A 48 -1.62 -2.91 -19.49
N THR A 49 -2.76 -2.58 -18.91
CA THR A 49 -3.42 -3.33 -17.84
C THR A 49 -4.74 -3.90 -18.35
N GLU A 50 -5.12 -5.08 -17.84
CA GLU A 50 -6.46 -5.63 -18.03
C GLU A 50 -7.16 -5.63 -16.67
N ASP A 51 -7.89 -4.54 -16.37
CA ASP A 51 -8.48 -4.29 -15.05
C ASP A 51 -9.39 -5.43 -14.54
N GLU A 52 -10.04 -6.17 -15.44
CA GLU A 52 -10.97 -7.27 -15.12
C GLU A 52 -10.26 -8.53 -14.61
N TYR A 53 -9.04 -8.78 -15.07
CA TYR A 53 -8.25 -9.98 -14.76
C TYR A 53 -6.97 -9.68 -13.99
N GLY A 54 -6.74 -8.39 -13.68
CA GLY A 54 -5.55 -7.93 -12.99
C GLY A 54 -5.51 -8.31 -11.52
N ILE A 55 -4.32 -8.60 -11.03
CA ILE A 55 -4.04 -8.75 -9.59
C ILE A 55 -4.18 -7.37 -8.93
N TRP A 56 -4.81 -7.31 -7.75
CA TRP A 56 -4.90 -6.09 -6.93
C TRP A 56 -4.84 -6.48 -5.45
N SER A 57 -3.63 -6.72 -4.94
CA SER A 57 -3.42 -7.11 -3.54
C SER A 57 -2.84 -5.97 -2.72
N PHE A 58 -3.46 -5.65 -1.60
CA PHE A 58 -3.07 -4.54 -0.72
C PHE A 58 -2.32 -5.06 0.50
N LEU A 59 -1.28 -4.32 0.91
CA LEU A 59 -0.47 -4.61 2.08
C LEU A 59 -0.23 -3.32 2.88
N THR A 60 -0.34 -3.42 4.20
CA THR A 60 0.06 -2.34 5.11
C THR A 60 1.51 -2.55 5.55
N LEU A 61 2.46 -1.76 5.02
CA LEU A 61 3.88 -1.85 5.39
C LEU A 61 4.17 -1.08 6.68
N GLN A 62 3.63 0.14 6.76
CA GLN A 62 3.70 1.01 7.92
C GLN A 62 2.30 1.62 8.17
N PRO A 63 1.65 1.34 9.30
CA PRO A 63 0.26 1.71 9.51
C PRO A 63 0.07 3.20 9.78
N TRP A 64 -1.11 3.71 9.38
CA TRP A 64 -1.56 5.04 9.79
C TRP A 64 -2.23 4.97 11.17
N THR A 65 -1.46 5.21 12.24
CA THR A 65 -1.92 5.08 13.64
C THR A 65 -2.62 6.32 14.19
N ASP A 66 -2.19 7.51 13.77
CA ASP A 66 -2.76 8.80 14.19
C ASP A 66 -2.50 9.90 13.15
N TYR A 67 -3.05 11.09 13.39
CA TYR A 67 -2.92 12.20 12.46
C TYR A 67 -1.47 12.60 12.15
N TYR A 68 -0.55 12.53 13.12
CA TYR A 68 0.85 12.94 12.97
C TYR A 68 1.70 11.87 12.27
N ALA A 69 1.37 10.59 12.48
CA ALA A 69 2.03 9.46 11.82
C ALA A 69 1.65 9.27 10.35
N ARG A 70 0.71 10.07 9.81
CA ARG A 70 0.21 9.91 8.43
C ARG A 70 1.32 9.98 7.38
N GLU A 71 2.33 10.82 7.58
CA GLU A 71 3.39 11.06 6.57
C GLU A 71 4.40 9.91 6.52
N ASP A 72 4.48 9.14 7.61
CA ASP A 72 5.29 7.94 7.71
C ASP A 72 4.52 6.68 7.27
N ALA A 73 3.19 6.76 7.14
CA ALA A 73 2.36 5.64 6.72
C ALA A 73 2.68 5.23 5.27
N GLU A 74 2.84 3.92 5.08
CA GLU A 74 3.29 3.35 3.82
C GLU A 74 2.53 2.06 3.54
N PHE A 75 2.02 1.97 2.31
CA PHE A 75 1.25 0.84 1.84
C PHE A 75 1.83 0.32 0.54
N ALA A 76 1.68 -0.96 0.26
CA ALA A 76 2.01 -1.54 -1.02
C ALA A 76 0.78 -2.08 -1.71
N VAL A 77 0.74 -1.95 -3.04
CA VAL A 77 -0.24 -2.62 -3.88
C VAL A 77 0.50 -3.46 -4.90
N ILE A 78 0.28 -4.76 -4.87
CA ILE A 78 0.72 -5.69 -5.90
C ILE A 78 -0.30 -5.68 -7.03
N TRP A 79 0.19 -5.48 -8.24
CA TRP A 79 -0.64 -5.40 -9.44
C TRP A 79 0.01 -6.13 -10.62
N SER A 80 -0.75 -6.40 -11.67
CA SER A 80 -0.24 -7.03 -12.89
C SER A 80 -0.46 -6.17 -14.12
N GLY A 81 0.52 -6.16 -15.01
CA GLY A 81 0.42 -5.46 -16.29
C GLY A 81 1.66 -5.62 -17.16
N ASP A 82 1.53 -5.23 -18.42
CA ASP A 82 2.62 -5.17 -19.39
C ASP A 82 3.23 -3.76 -19.35
N VAL A 83 4.25 -3.60 -18.52
CA VAL A 83 4.96 -2.33 -18.36
C VAL A 83 5.65 -1.97 -19.67
N GLY A 84 5.38 -0.76 -20.17
CA GLY A 84 5.86 -0.32 -21.49
C GLY A 84 5.09 -0.89 -22.68
N CYS A 85 4.01 -1.66 -22.45
CA CYS A 85 3.11 -2.16 -23.49
C CYS A 85 3.84 -2.90 -24.62
N ALA A 86 4.76 -3.81 -24.28
CA ALA A 86 5.55 -4.55 -25.27
C ALA A 86 4.70 -5.50 -26.14
N GLY A 87 3.57 -5.97 -25.60
CA GLY A 87 2.60 -6.84 -26.25
C GLY A 87 2.94 -8.33 -26.15
N GLY A 88 1.90 -9.14 -25.93
CA GLY A 88 1.98 -10.60 -25.86
C GLY A 88 1.81 -11.15 -24.44
N SER A 89 1.35 -12.39 -24.30
CA SER A 89 1.08 -12.98 -22.98
C SER A 89 2.32 -13.15 -22.09
N GLY A 90 3.51 -13.07 -22.68
CA GLY A 90 4.79 -13.18 -21.96
C GLY A 90 5.32 -11.87 -21.38
N THR A 91 4.73 -10.73 -21.71
CA THR A 91 5.18 -9.40 -21.28
C THR A 91 4.44 -8.90 -20.04
N VAL A 92 3.30 -9.50 -19.72
CA VAL A 92 2.59 -9.24 -18.47
C VAL A 92 3.38 -9.79 -17.29
N GLY A 93 3.74 -8.91 -16.37
CA GLY A 93 4.43 -9.23 -15.13
C GLY A 93 3.61 -8.83 -13.90
N VAL A 94 4.06 -9.29 -12.74
CA VAL A 94 3.58 -8.83 -11.44
C VAL A 94 4.52 -7.72 -10.97
N ASN A 95 3.93 -6.64 -10.49
CA ASN A 95 4.58 -5.38 -10.16
C ASN A 95 4.14 -4.94 -8.76
N LEU A 96 4.88 -3.99 -8.18
CA LEU A 96 4.54 -3.42 -6.89
C LEU A 96 4.54 -1.88 -6.97
N ALA A 97 3.54 -1.27 -6.34
CA ALA A 97 3.46 0.18 -6.16
C ALA A 97 3.46 0.52 -4.67
N ILE A 98 4.26 1.51 -4.29
CA ILE A 98 4.28 2.07 -2.94
C ILE A 98 3.34 3.27 -2.89
N VAL A 99 2.36 3.23 -2.00
CA VAL A 99 1.37 4.28 -1.78
C VAL A 99 1.65 4.98 -0.46
N LYS A 100 1.64 6.32 -0.49
CA LYS A 100 1.85 7.19 0.67
C LYS A 100 0.69 8.15 0.86
N VAL A 101 0.62 8.73 2.07
CA VAL A 101 -0.36 9.78 2.40
C VAL A 101 0.30 11.14 2.25
N GLY A 102 -0.32 12.00 1.43
CA GLY A 102 0.10 13.37 1.18
C GLY A 102 -0.72 14.39 1.97
N ALA A 103 -0.51 15.66 1.60
CA ALA A 103 -1.25 16.77 2.19
C ALA A 103 -2.77 16.60 2.00
N GLY A 104 -3.54 16.99 3.02
CA GLY A 104 -5.00 16.90 2.99
C GLY A 104 -5.54 15.47 2.98
N ASN A 105 -4.78 14.48 3.48
CA ASN A 105 -5.15 13.07 3.50
C ASN A 105 -5.37 12.48 2.09
N SER A 106 -4.69 13.04 1.09
CA SER A 106 -4.67 12.48 -0.26
C SER A 106 -3.72 11.29 -0.34
N TYR A 107 -3.99 10.34 -1.22
CA TYR A 107 -3.11 9.20 -1.48
C TYR A 107 -2.39 9.40 -2.80
N TYR A 108 -1.14 8.95 -2.88
CA TYR A 108 -0.36 8.99 -4.12
C TYR A 108 0.63 7.83 -4.18
N VAL A 109 1.04 7.47 -5.40
CA VAL A 109 2.10 6.48 -5.62
C VAL A 109 3.46 7.17 -5.57
N ASP A 110 4.38 6.70 -4.72
CA ASP A 110 5.79 7.08 -4.75
C ASP A 110 6.45 6.35 -5.93
N ALA A 111 6.49 7.01 -7.08
CA ALA A 111 7.00 6.43 -8.32
C ALA A 111 8.46 5.98 -8.22
N ARG A 112 9.26 6.54 -7.30
CA ARG A 112 10.67 6.14 -7.12
C ARG A 112 10.80 4.74 -6.53
N ASP A 113 9.83 4.32 -5.72
CA ASP A 113 9.83 3.02 -5.03
C ASP A 113 8.86 2.01 -5.64
N SER A 114 8.26 2.39 -6.75
CA SER A 114 7.29 1.57 -7.45
C SER A 114 7.94 1.04 -8.72
N SER A 115 7.48 -0.11 -9.21
CA SER A 115 7.83 -0.56 -10.55
C SER A 115 7.32 0.47 -11.59
N PRO A 116 8.03 0.72 -12.72
CA PRO A 116 9.32 0.15 -13.08
C PRO A 116 10.60 0.75 -12.46
N PRO A 117 10.65 1.99 -11.90
CA PRO A 117 11.91 2.50 -11.35
C PRO A 117 12.54 1.64 -10.26
N ALA A 118 11.73 1.12 -9.34
CA ALA A 118 12.19 0.18 -8.30
C ALA A 118 12.00 -1.27 -8.73
N GLU A 119 12.96 -2.10 -8.38
CA GLU A 119 12.94 -3.51 -8.70
C GLU A 119 12.05 -4.28 -7.73
N PHE A 120 11.26 -5.20 -8.29
CA PHE A 120 10.44 -6.15 -7.55
C PHE A 120 10.78 -7.55 -8.06
N GLU A 121 11.72 -8.22 -7.40
CA GLU A 121 12.30 -9.51 -7.81
C GLU A 121 11.36 -10.70 -7.53
N PHE A 122 10.13 -10.59 -8.03
CA PHE A 122 9.14 -11.65 -8.03
C PHE A 122 8.99 -12.18 -9.45
N TYR A 123 9.48 -13.40 -9.68
CA TYR A 123 9.63 -13.95 -11.03
C TYR A 123 8.48 -14.86 -11.48
N SER A 124 7.52 -15.14 -10.59
CA SER A 124 6.34 -15.91 -10.98
C SER A 124 5.31 -15.02 -11.69
N ARG A 125 4.65 -15.58 -12.71
CA ARG A 125 3.49 -14.97 -13.37
C ARG A 125 2.17 -15.33 -12.71
N SER A 126 2.19 -16.28 -11.77
CA SER A 126 1.01 -16.86 -11.14
C SER A 126 1.01 -16.56 -9.66
N PHE A 127 0.95 -15.26 -9.35
CA PHE A 127 0.72 -14.79 -7.99
C PHE A 127 -0.58 -15.38 -7.44
N GLU A 128 -0.52 -15.92 -6.23
CA GLU A 128 -1.68 -16.47 -5.52
C GLU A 128 -2.11 -15.52 -4.42
N SER A 129 -1.22 -15.20 -3.47
CA SER A 129 -1.57 -14.39 -2.32
C SER A 129 -0.36 -13.77 -1.61
N VAL A 130 -0.64 -12.77 -0.79
CA VAL A 130 0.27 -12.29 0.26
C VAL A 130 0.00 -13.13 1.52
N VAL A 131 1.05 -13.73 2.08
CA VAL A 131 0.96 -14.56 3.29
C VAL A 131 1.22 -13.72 4.54
N ALA A 132 2.23 -12.84 4.47
CA ALA A 132 2.64 -11.99 5.57
C ALA A 132 3.47 -10.83 5.04
N ASN A 133 3.51 -9.74 5.79
CA ASN A 133 4.43 -8.64 5.51
C ASN A 133 4.81 -7.88 6.78
N THR A 134 5.89 -7.13 6.67
CA THR A 134 6.35 -6.10 7.61
C THR A 134 6.73 -4.86 6.81
N SER A 135 7.41 -3.89 7.41
CA SER A 135 7.93 -2.71 6.70
C SER A 135 9.02 -3.02 5.66
N ASP A 136 9.74 -4.13 5.82
CA ASP A 136 10.92 -4.47 5.01
C ASP A 136 10.93 -5.92 4.50
N VAL A 137 9.89 -6.70 4.81
CA VAL A 137 9.74 -8.09 4.34
C VAL A 137 8.34 -8.29 3.76
N ILE A 138 8.26 -8.91 2.59
CA ILE A 138 7.00 -9.40 2.01
C ILE A 138 7.13 -10.90 1.75
N VAL A 139 6.14 -11.68 2.19
CA VAL A 139 6.06 -13.12 1.93
C VAL A 139 4.87 -13.39 1.03
N LEU A 140 5.14 -13.96 -0.14
CA LEU A 140 4.18 -14.22 -1.19
C LEU A 140 4.08 -15.71 -1.48
N GLU A 141 2.89 -16.14 -1.87
CA GLU A 141 2.66 -17.45 -2.47
C GLU A 141 2.29 -17.31 -3.94
N ALA A 142 2.74 -18.29 -4.71
CA ALA A 142 2.58 -18.32 -6.15
C ALA A 142 2.67 -19.74 -6.67
N PHE A 143 2.41 -19.89 -7.97
CA PHE A 143 2.66 -21.12 -8.71
C PHE A 143 3.79 -20.93 -9.73
N GLU A 144 4.56 -21.98 -9.94
CA GLU A 144 5.60 -22.09 -10.97
C GLU A 144 5.38 -23.37 -11.78
N HIS A 145 5.96 -23.40 -12.98
CA HIS A 145 5.92 -24.59 -13.83
C HIS A 145 6.86 -25.66 -13.29
N GLY A 146 6.30 -26.84 -13.01
CA GLY A 146 7.01 -28.08 -12.90
C GLY A 146 7.53 -28.58 -14.24
N ARG A 147 8.31 -29.66 -14.18
CA ARG A 147 9.01 -30.23 -15.35
C ARG A 147 8.07 -30.58 -16.51
N ASP A 148 6.89 -31.09 -16.18
CA ASP A 148 5.93 -31.66 -17.13
C ASP A 148 4.65 -30.81 -17.25
N ASP A 149 4.67 -29.57 -16.74
CA ASP A 149 3.51 -28.69 -16.78
C ASP A 149 3.26 -28.12 -18.18
N ALA A 150 1.99 -28.10 -18.58
CA ALA A 150 1.57 -27.29 -19.71
C ALA A 150 1.73 -25.79 -19.38
N ASN A 151 2.00 -24.96 -20.40
CA ASN A 151 2.23 -23.52 -20.22
C ASN A 151 1.06 -22.75 -19.57
N CYS A 152 -0.17 -23.28 -19.62
CA CYS A 152 -1.33 -22.67 -18.96
C CYS A 152 -1.37 -22.89 -17.45
N CYS A 153 -0.67 -23.91 -16.97
CA CYS A 153 -1.11 -24.66 -15.82
C CYS A 153 0.09 -25.01 -14.93
N PRO A 154 0.70 -24.01 -14.28
CA PRO A 154 1.75 -24.25 -13.30
C PRO A 154 1.18 -25.00 -12.10
N SER A 155 1.91 -26.01 -11.62
CA SER A 155 1.49 -26.92 -10.55
C SER A 155 2.37 -26.85 -9.30
N LEU A 156 3.59 -26.30 -9.41
CA LEU A 156 4.49 -26.17 -8.27
C LEU A 156 4.13 -24.96 -7.43
N ARG A 157 3.60 -25.19 -6.23
CA ARG A 157 3.34 -24.11 -5.30
C ARG A 157 4.62 -23.69 -4.59
N VAL A 158 4.85 -22.39 -4.53
CA VAL A 158 6.10 -21.81 -4.04
C VAL A 158 5.83 -20.62 -3.15
N ARG A 159 6.71 -20.43 -2.18
CA ARG A 159 6.74 -19.28 -1.30
C ARG A 159 7.98 -18.45 -1.56
N TYR A 160 7.76 -17.17 -1.80
CA TYR A 160 8.77 -16.14 -1.97
C TYR A 160 8.87 -15.32 -0.69
N THR A 161 10.09 -15.06 -0.23
CA THR A 161 10.39 -14.04 0.79
C THR A 161 11.23 -12.98 0.14
N LEU A 162 10.66 -11.79 0.01
CA LEU A 162 11.32 -10.60 -0.51
C LEU A 162 11.73 -9.70 0.65
N LYS A 163 12.90 -9.08 0.54
CA LYS A 163 13.38 -8.09 1.51
C LYS A 163 13.67 -6.78 0.81
N ARG A 164 13.31 -5.68 1.46
CA ARG A 164 13.63 -4.35 0.97
C ARG A 164 15.09 -4.02 1.27
N ASP A 165 15.83 -3.58 0.26
CA ASP A 165 17.22 -3.18 0.41
C ASP A 165 17.38 -1.67 0.67
N GLU A 166 18.63 -1.21 0.75
CA GLU A 166 18.98 0.20 1.01
C GLU A 166 18.56 1.14 -0.13
N ASN A 167 18.44 0.62 -1.36
CA ASN A 167 17.94 1.36 -2.53
C ASN A 167 16.41 1.42 -2.58
N ARG A 168 15.75 0.73 -1.64
CA ARG A 168 14.30 0.54 -1.57
C ARG A 168 13.76 -0.41 -2.64
N ASP A 169 14.62 -1.24 -3.23
CA ASP A 169 14.23 -2.34 -4.11
C ASP A 169 13.77 -3.55 -3.27
N TRP A 170 12.86 -4.34 -3.81
CA TRP A 170 12.39 -5.59 -3.20
C TRP A 170 13.13 -6.78 -3.81
N LYS A 171 14.12 -7.27 -3.07
CA LYS A 171 15.06 -8.31 -3.52
C LYS A 171 14.66 -9.68 -3.04
N LEU A 172 14.87 -10.69 -3.88
CA LEU A 172 14.59 -12.07 -3.53
C LEU A 172 15.57 -12.54 -2.46
N HIS A 173 15.05 -12.82 -1.26
CA HIS A 173 15.85 -13.37 -0.17
C HIS A 173 15.77 -14.89 -0.11
N GLN A 174 14.57 -15.44 -0.31
CA GLN A 174 14.35 -16.88 -0.27
C GLN A 174 13.20 -17.29 -1.19
N ARG A 175 13.38 -18.41 -1.89
CA ARG A 175 12.33 -19.12 -2.62
C ARG A 175 12.28 -20.57 -2.13
N GLN A 176 11.10 -21.08 -1.82
CA GLN A 176 10.89 -22.44 -1.30
C GLN A 176 9.63 -23.06 -1.92
N GLU A 177 9.70 -24.34 -2.29
CA GLU A 177 8.51 -25.13 -2.65
C GLU A 177 7.75 -25.56 -1.38
N ILE A 178 6.41 -25.49 -1.39
CA ILE A 178 5.56 -25.72 -0.21
C ILE A 178 4.44 -26.73 -0.43
#